data_AF-A0A4Y8IRA4-F1
#
_entry.id   AF-A0A4Y8IRA4-F1
#
_cell.length_a   1.000
_cell.length_b   1.000
_cell.length_c   1.000
_cell.angle_alpha   90.00
_cell.angle_beta   90.00
_cell.angle_gamma   90.00
#
_symmetry.space_group_name_H-M   'P 1'
#
loop_
_entity.id
_entity.type
_entity.pdbx_description
1 polymer ?
#
loop_
_entity_poly.entity_id
_entity_poly.type
_entity_poly.pdbx_seq_one_letter_code
_entity_poly.pdbx_strand_id
1 'polypeptide(L)'
;MKYNEFINLDNWIGGFYELSIEFHPVGDDKRLNDALKSLEKSNVINGIWKEQEDYQKKRVSLPIEIEEDSVNQYYGTLLISDGNTLPCVITIIRVDVESDWLDVSIPQAAFEKAYPYKYPLTENLNPWLNEVAETFIKLAEIIYEQSPFDLAMIGEEISGYTNQEDITLEQLKKSTFIIPIVLQKRLETQEQGEALSNELKLFR
;
A
#
# COMPACT_ATOMS: atom_id res chain seq x y z
N MET A 1 3.17 -9.85 16.66
CA MET A 1 4.22 -10.71 16.07
C MET A 1 5.48 -10.68 16.94
N LYS A 2 6.19 -11.81 17.09
CA LYS A 2 7.48 -11.90 17.80
C LYS A 2 8.67 -11.74 16.86
N TYR A 3 9.85 -11.39 17.37
CA TYR A 3 11.06 -11.21 16.57
C TYR A 3 11.41 -12.41 15.69
N ASN A 4 11.46 -13.62 16.25
CA ASN A 4 11.80 -14.84 15.49
C ASN A 4 10.75 -15.21 14.43
N GLU A 5 9.50 -14.79 14.63
CA GLU A 5 8.47 -14.93 13.60
C GLU A 5 8.77 -13.94 12.48
N PHE A 6 9.01 -12.67 12.81
CA PHE A 6 9.28 -11.63 11.82
C PHE A 6 10.48 -11.93 10.93
N ILE A 7 11.63 -12.34 11.50
CA ILE A 7 12.85 -12.61 10.72
C ILE A 7 12.87 -14.00 10.04
N ASN A 8 11.80 -14.79 10.15
CA ASN A 8 11.75 -16.08 9.49
C ASN A 8 11.52 -15.88 7.99
N LEU A 9 12.50 -16.27 7.16
CA LEU A 9 12.45 -16.15 5.71
C LEU A 9 11.22 -16.82 5.08
N ASP A 10 10.69 -17.87 5.69
CA ASP A 10 9.47 -18.54 5.21
C ASP A 10 8.22 -17.62 5.29
N ASN A 11 8.29 -16.46 5.96
CA ASN A 11 7.22 -15.46 5.98
C ASN A 11 7.32 -14.43 4.84
N TRP A 12 8.40 -14.45 4.07
CA TRP A 12 8.71 -13.43 3.06
C TRP A 12 8.82 -14.01 1.64
N ILE A 13 8.17 -15.15 1.40
CA ILE A 13 8.17 -15.84 0.11
C ILE A 13 6.81 -15.77 -0.57
N GLY A 14 6.80 -16.08 -1.87
CA GLY A 14 5.60 -16.05 -2.71
C GLY A 14 5.39 -14.68 -3.35
N GLY A 15 4.16 -14.45 -3.82
CA GLY A 15 3.73 -13.14 -4.28
C GLY A 15 3.27 -12.23 -3.14
N PHE A 16 2.70 -11.09 -3.49
CA PHE A 16 2.24 -10.07 -2.56
C PHE A 16 0.78 -9.67 -2.79
N TYR A 17 0.12 -9.25 -1.71
CA TYR A 17 -1.11 -8.46 -1.77
C TYR A 17 -0.81 -7.06 -1.26
N GLU A 18 -1.20 -6.06 -2.02
CA GLU A 18 -0.52 -4.77 -2.00
C GLU A 18 -1.51 -3.62 -1.99
N LEU A 19 -1.11 -2.54 -1.32
CA LEU A 19 -1.58 -1.19 -1.57
C LEU A 19 -0.48 -0.48 -2.35
N SER A 20 -0.75 -0.07 -3.59
CA SER A 20 0.18 0.69 -4.42
C SER A 20 -0.35 2.12 -4.62
N ILE A 21 0.46 3.12 -4.29
CA ILE A 21 0.07 4.54 -4.30
C ILE A 21 1.00 5.31 -5.25
N GLU A 22 0.40 6.02 -6.19
CA GLU A 22 1.09 6.86 -7.17
C GLU A 22 1.19 8.32 -6.73
N PHE A 23 2.39 8.88 -6.87
CA PHE A 23 2.70 10.29 -6.74
C PHE A 23 3.25 10.80 -8.08
N HIS A 24 2.40 11.52 -8.81
CA HIS A 24 2.71 12.10 -10.11
C HIS A 24 2.78 13.64 -10.03
N PRO A 25 3.72 14.31 -10.73
CA PRO A 25 4.86 13.73 -11.44
C PRO A 25 5.94 13.20 -10.48
N VAL A 26 6.86 12.40 -11.02
CA VAL A 26 8.07 11.92 -10.32
C VAL A 26 8.93 13.07 -9.75
N GLY A 27 9.62 12.83 -8.64
CA GLY A 27 10.68 13.69 -8.12
C GLY A 27 10.29 14.57 -6.93
N ASP A 28 9.10 14.42 -6.36
CA ASP A 28 8.68 15.17 -5.17
C ASP A 28 9.05 14.43 -3.88
N ASP A 29 10.33 14.56 -3.49
CA ASP A 29 10.88 13.98 -2.26
C ASP A 29 10.11 14.38 -1.01
N LYS A 30 9.57 15.60 -0.98
CA LYS A 30 8.83 16.10 0.17
C LYS A 30 7.51 15.33 0.29
N ARG A 31 6.79 15.16 -0.82
CA ARG A 31 5.51 14.43 -0.88
C ARG A 31 5.67 12.97 -0.46
N LEU A 32 6.68 12.27 -0.98
CA LEU A 32 7.00 10.90 -0.55
C LEU A 32 7.39 10.84 0.93
N ASN A 33 8.26 11.72 1.41
CA ASN A 33 8.65 11.71 2.82
C ASN A 33 7.51 12.08 3.77
N ASP A 34 6.57 12.93 3.35
CA ASP A 34 5.38 13.23 4.14
C ASP A 34 4.40 12.03 4.18
N ALA A 35 4.33 11.24 3.11
CA ALA A 35 3.63 9.94 3.11
C ALA A 35 4.30 8.92 4.05
N LEU A 36 5.64 8.83 4.08
CA LEU A 36 6.33 7.96 5.05
C LEU A 36 6.13 8.43 6.50
N LYS A 37 6.08 9.74 6.75
CA LYS A 37 5.79 10.27 8.09
C LYS A 37 4.35 9.99 8.52
N SER A 38 3.39 9.98 7.60
CA SER A 38 2.01 9.62 7.94
C SER A 38 1.88 8.13 8.26
N LEU A 39 2.63 7.26 7.56
CA LEU A 39 2.82 5.87 7.96
C LEU A 39 3.41 5.78 9.38
N GLU A 40 4.52 6.46 9.68
CA GLU A 40 5.15 6.38 11.02
C GLU A 40 4.21 6.80 12.16
N LYS A 41 3.30 7.74 11.92
CA LYS A 41 2.33 8.24 12.90
C LYS A 41 1.06 7.39 12.98
N SER A 42 0.81 6.51 12.01
CA SER A 42 -0.36 5.65 11.97
C SER A 42 -0.32 4.61 13.08
N ASN A 43 -1.49 4.23 13.59
CA ASN A 43 -1.62 3.10 14.52
C ASN A 43 -1.76 1.74 13.80
N VAL A 44 -1.87 1.77 12.47
CA VAL A 44 -2.05 0.58 11.64
C VAL A 44 -0.71 -0.03 11.26
N ILE A 45 0.30 0.79 10.99
CA ILE A 45 1.63 0.32 10.65
C ILE A 45 2.58 0.56 11.82
N ASN A 46 3.51 -0.37 12.00
CA ASN A 46 4.58 -0.22 12.98
C ASN A 46 5.91 -0.55 12.34
N GLY A 47 6.84 0.40 12.47
CA GLY A 47 8.19 0.31 11.94
C GLY A 47 8.32 0.88 10.54
N ILE A 48 9.56 1.26 10.24
CA ILE A 48 10.13 1.46 8.91
C ILE A 48 11.58 1.04 9.10
N TRP A 49 11.83 -0.27 9.00
CA TRP A 49 13.13 -0.89 9.27
C TRP A 49 13.91 -1.08 7.98
N LYS A 50 15.22 -0.87 7.99
CA LYS A 50 16.03 -1.02 6.77
C LYS A 50 16.19 -2.49 6.41
N GLU A 51 16.53 -3.30 7.40
CA GLU A 51 16.66 -4.75 7.27
C GLU A 51 15.65 -5.48 8.16
N GLN A 52 15.38 -6.75 7.89
CA GLN A 52 14.46 -7.54 8.71
C GLN A 52 14.97 -7.68 10.16
N GLU A 53 16.29 -7.81 10.33
CA GLU A 53 16.96 -7.94 11.62
C GLU A 53 16.83 -6.69 12.50
N ASP A 54 16.48 -5.55 11.93
CA ASP A 54 16.25 -4.29 12.65
C ASP A 54 14.89 -4.24 13.36
N TYR A 55 14.04 -5.27 13.18
CA TYR A 55 12.74 -5.39 13.83
C TYR A 55 12.80 -5.08 15.33
N GLN A 56 12.04 -4.07 15.75
CA GLN A 56 11.99 -3.54 17.13
C GLN A 56 13.32 -3.03 17.70
N LYS A 57 14.38 -2.90 16.88
CA LYS A 57 15.69 -2.40 17.30
C LYS A 57 15.94 -0.97 16.83
N LYS A 58 15.93 -0.74 15.52
CA LYS A 58 16.32 0.55 14.94
C LYS A 58 15.44 0.90 13.74
N ARG A 59 14.64 1.94 13.87
CA ARG A 59 13.89 2.51 12.74
C ARG A 59 14.81 3.38 11.88
N VAL A 60 14.48 3.48 10.61
CA VAL A 60 15.05 4.47 9.70
C VAL A 60 14.65 5.86 10.16
N SER A 61 15.57 6.83 10.07
CA SER A 61 15.25 8.23 10.33
C SER A 61 14.61 8.84 9.09
N LEU A 62 13.47 9.51 9.27
CA LEU A 62 12.86 10.33 8.22
C LEU A 62 13.35 11.78 8.33
N PRO A 63 13.45 12.53 7.22
CA PRO A 63 13.26 12.07 5.85
C PRO A 63 14.40 11.15 5.37
N ILE A 64 14.09 10.29 4.41
CA ILE A 64 15.08 9.51 3.65
C ILE A 64 15.52 10.29 2.41
N GLU A 65 16.70 9.94 1.92
CA GLU A 65 17.18 10.32 0.59
C GLU A 65 16.63 9.33 -0.45
N ILE A 66 16.13 9.84 -1.57
CA ILE A 66 15.49 9.04 -2.63
C ILE A 66 16.26 9.30 -3.92
N GLU A 67 17.09 8.33 -4.31
CA GLU A 67 17.93 8.42 -5.50
C GLU A 67 17.09 8.40 -6.79
N GLU A 68 17.59 9.01 -7.85
CA GLU A 68 17.00 8.90 -9.20
C GLU A 68 17.02 7.45 -9.68
N ASP A 69 15.97 7.02 -10.40
CA ASP A 69 15.82 5.66 -10.95
C ASP A 69 16.13 4.54 -9.93
N SER A 70 15.41 4.54 -8.81
CA SER A 70 15.74 3.71 -7.64
C SER A 70 14.55 2.95 -7.07
N VAL A 71 14.87 1.83 -6.40
CA VAL A 71 13.92 1.03 -5.62
C VAL A 71 14.45 0.93 -4.19
N ASN A 72 13.76 1.58 -3.25
CA ASN A 72 14.11 1.56 -1.84
C ASN A 72 13.12 0.69 -1.07
N GLN A 73 13.61 -0.40 -0.50
CA GLN A 73 12.81 -1.31 0.31
C GLN A 73 13.07 -1.11 1.79
N TYR A 74 11.97 -1.21 2.56
CA TYR A 74 11.94 -1.20 4.00
C TYR A 74 10.95 -2.26 4.50
N TYR A 75 11.02 -2.56 5.78
CA TYR A 75 10.20 -3.57 6.42
C TYR A 75 9.34 -2.96 7.52
N GLY A 76 8.14 -3.50 7.68
CA GLY A 76 7.14 -3.04 8.64
C GLY A 76 6.25 -4.18 9.12
N THR A 77 5.36 -3.85 10.04
CA THR A 77 4.24 -4.73 10.41
C THR A 77 2.93 -3.97 10.31
N LEU A 78 1.87 -4.65 9.88
CA LEU A 78 0.52 -4.13 9.78
C LEU A 78 -0.37 -4.78 10.82
N LEU A 79 -1.08 -3.96 11.58
CA LEU A 79 -2.20 -4.36 12.42
C LEU A 79 -3.47 -4.36 11.55
N ILE A 80 -3.93 -5.56 11.21
CA ILE A 80 -5.16 -5.78 10.44
C ILE A 80 -6.38 -5.51 11.32
N SER A 81 -7.48 -5.08 10.72
CA SER A 81 -8.75 -4.76 11.39
C SER A 81 -9.31 -5.88 12.28
N ASP A 82 -8.99 -7.14 11.97
CA ASP A 82 -9.35 -8.32 12.76
C ASP A 82 -8.47 -8.54 14.01
N GLY A 83 -7.45 -7.69 14.21
CA GLY A 83 -6.49 -7.73 15.31
C GLY A 83 -5.21 -8.53 15.02
N ASN A 84 -5.09 -9.18 13.85
CA ASN A 84 -3.85 -9.85 13.46
C ASN A 84 -2.74 -8.85 13.16
N THR A 85 -1.49 -9.26 13.40
CA THR A 85 -0.32 -8.47 13.00
C THR A 85 0.47 -9.24 11.95
N LEU A 86 0.56 -8.70 10.74
CA LEU A 86 1.24 -9.31 9.60
C LEU A 86 2.54 -8.55 9.28
N PRO A 87 3.57 -9.22 8.73
CA PRO A 87 4.74 -8.54 8.20
C PRO A 87 4.36 -7.85 6.87
N CYS A 88 4.99 -6.73 6.58
CA CYS A 88 4.85 -6.05 5.29
C CYS A 88 6.19 -5.50 4.81
N VAL A 89 6.29 -5.35 3.49
CA VAL A 89 7.34 -4.58 2.83
C VAL A 89 6.77 -3.21 2.49
N ILE A 90 7.57 -2.16 2.70
CA ILE A 90 7.27 -0.81 2.24
C ILE A 90 8.29 -0.51 1.15
N THR A 91 7.84 -0.34 -0.09
CA THR A 91 8.71 -0.10 -1.24
C THR A 91 8.46 1.29 -1.78
N ILE A 92 9.52 2.02 -2.05
CA ILE A 92 9.48 3.30 -2.75
C ILE A 92 10.16 3.09 -4.09
N ILE A 93 9.46 3.40 -5.16
CA ILE A 93 9.95 3.23 -6.53
C ILE A 93 9.95 4.61 -7.17
N ARG A 94 11.10 5.03 -7.68
CA ARG A 94 11.26 6.22 -8.50
C ARG A 94 11.63 5.77 -9.90
N VAL A 95 10.75 6.00 -10.86
CA VAL A 95 11.02 5.73 -12.27
C VAL A 95 11.12 7.04 -13.03
N ASP A 96 12.26 7.29 -13.67
CA ASP A 96 12.50 8.54 -14.39
C ASP A 96 11.43 8.77 -15.46
N VAL A 97 11.00 10.03 -15.62
CA VAL A 97 9.96 10.48 -16.55
C VAL A 97 8.55 9.89 -16.33
N GLU A 98 8.34 9.06 -15.31
CA GLU A 98 7.03 8.50 -14.94
C GLU A 98 6.49 9.12 -13.63
N SER A 99 6.30 8.29 -12.61
CA SER A 99 5.76 8.64 -11.30
C SER A 99 6.62 8.05 -10.19
N ASP A 100 6.51 8.65 -9.01
CA ASP A 100 6.98 8.05 -7.78
C ASP A 100 5.89 7.11 -7.23
N TRP A 101 6.27 5.97 -6.66
CA TRP A 101 5.34 5.00 -6.07
C TRP A 101 5.70 4.68 -4.63
N LEU A 102 4.66 4.47 -3.82
CA LEU A 102 4.76 3.93 -2.48
C LEU A 102 3.88 2.69 -2.38
N ASP A 103 4.51 1.54 -2.24
CA ASP A 103 3.84 0.26 -2.08
C ASP A 103 3.93 -0.22 -0.64
N VAL A 104 2.81 -0.72 -0.11
CA VAL A 104 2.75 -1.47 1.15
C VAL A 104 2.24 -2.87 0.84
N SER A 105 3.13 -3.84 0.90
CA SER A 105 2.90 -5.19 0.39
C SER A 105 2.99 -6.24 1.50
N ILE A 106 1.98 -7.11 1.62
CA ILE A 106 1.99 -8.24 2.55
C ILE A 106 2.36 -9.51 1.77
N PRO A 107 3.42 -10.25 2.16
CA PRO A 107 3.76 -11.51 1.51
C PRO A 107 2.64 -12.55 1.66
N GLN A 108 2.32 -13.28 0.60
CA GLN A 108 1.26 -14.28 0.64
C GLN A 108 1.52 -15.41 1.65
N ALA A 109 2.79 -15.79 1.85
CA ALA A 109 3.16 -16.76 2.88
C ALA A 109 2.79 -16.32 4.31
N ALA A 110 2.69 -15.01 4.57
CA ALA A 110 2.19 -14.52 5.84
C ALA A 110 0.68 -14.79 5.99
N PHE A 111 -0.10 -14.69 4.91
CA PHE A 111 -1.51 -15.05 4.94
C PHE A 111 -1.73 -16.55 5.15
N GLU A 112 -0.94 -17.41 4.50
CA GLU A 112 -1.03 -18.87 4.67
C GLU A 112 -0.88 -19.31 6.12
N LYS A 113 -0.10 -18.55 6.91
CA LYS A 113 0.15 -18.84 8.33
C LYS A 113 -0.90 -18.23 9.25
N ALA A 114 -1.48 -17.10 8.87
CA ALA A 114 -2.45 -16.37 9.69
C ALA A 114 -3.90 -16.79 9.43
N TYR A 115 -4.21 -17.30 8.24
CA TYR A 115 -5.59 -17.49 7.76
C TYR A 115 -5.80 -18.86 7.09
N PRO A 116 -7.07 -19.31 6.96
CA PRO A 116 -7.42 -20.45 6.11
C PRO A 116 -7.32 -20.07 4.62
N TYR A 117 -6.10 -19.81 4.17
CA TYR A 117 -5.77 -19.32 2.83
C TYR A 117 -6.15 -20.33 1.73
N LYS A 118 -6.68 -19.81 0.62
CA LYS A 118 -6.97 -20.56 -0.61
C LYS A 118 -6.55 -19.76 -1.83
N TYR A 119 -5.96 -20.42 -2.82
CA TYR A 119 -5.64 -19.82 -4.12
C TYR A 119 -6.75 -20.09 -5.15
N PRO A 120 -7.11 -19.14 -6.03
CA PRO A 120 -6.59 -17.76 -6.14
C PRO A 120 -7.00 -16.83 -4.99
N LEU A 121 -6.21 -15.80 -4.72
CA LEU A 121 -6.43 -14.83 -3.64
C LEU A 121 -7.58 -13.86 -3.99
N THR A 122 -8.80 -14.35 -3.83
CA THR A 122 -10.04 -13.61 -4.07
C THR A 122 -10.89 -13.55 -2.80
N GLU A 123 -11.67 -12.48 -2.63
CA GLU A 123 -12.57 -12.30 -1.47
C GLU A 123 -13.58 -13.45 -1.31
N ASN A 124 -14.08 -13.99 -2.43
CA ASN A 124 -15.02 -15.12 -2.41
C ASN A 124 -14.41 -16.39 -1.80
N LEU A 125 -13.13 -16.66 -2.05
CA LEU A 125 -12.42 -17.82 -1.50
C LEU A 125 -11.81 -17.52 -0.12
N ASN A 126 -11.52 -16.25 0.14
CA ASN A 126 -10.83 -15.75 1.32
C ASN A 126 -11.57 -14.53 1.90
N PRO A 127 -12.71 -14.70 2.60
CA PRO A 127 -13.48 -13.57 3.10
C PRO A 127 -12.74 -12.65 4.09
N TRP A 128 -11.68 -13.16 4.73
CA TRP A 128 -10.78 -12.39 5.59
C TRP A 128 -9.99 -11.33 4.82
N LEU A 129 -9.89 -11.43 3.49
CA LEU A 129 -9.22 -10.44 2.65
C LEU A 129 -9.89 -9.06 2.73
N ASN A 130 -11.19 -9.01 3.04
CA ASN A 130 -11.90 -7.76 3.27
C ASN A 130 -11.28 -6.97 4.43
N GLU A 131 -10.90 -7.63 5.52
CA GLU A 131 -10.26 -6.96 6.67
C GLU A 131 -8.88 -6.38 6.30
N VAL A 132 -8.17 -7.04 5.40
CA VAL A 132 -6.90 -6.55 4.83
C VAL A 132 -7.15 -5.35 3.92
N ALA A 133 -8.14 -5.43 3.03
CA ALA A 133 -8.52 -4.34 2.14
C ALA A 133 -8.97 -3.09 2.93
N GLU A 134 -9.80 -3.25 3.95
CA GLU A 134 -10.20 -2.14 4.85
C GLU A 134 -9.00 -1.52 5.57
N THR A 135 -8.01 -2.34 5.95
CA THR A 135 -6.76 -1.85 6.54
C THR A 135 -5.97 -0.98 5.55
N PHE A 136 -5.89 -1.40 4.28
CA PHE A 136 -5.25 -0.63 3.22
C PHE A 136 -6.01 0.64 2.83
N ILE A 137 -7.35 0.59 2.77
CA ILE A 137 -8.19 1.77 2.53
C ILE A 137 -7.92 2.84 3.59
N LYS A 138 -7.90 2.44 4.86
CA LYS A 138 -7.59 3.35 5.97
C LYS A 138 -6.18 3.92 5.88
N LEU A 139 -5.18 3.14 5.48
CA LEU A 139 -3.83 3.65 5.25
C LEU A 139 -3.79 4.68 4.13
N ALA A 140 -4.48 4.43 3.02
CA ALA A 140 -4.58 5.39 1.92
C ALA A 140 -5.22 6.70 2.40
N GLU A 141 -6.31 6.67 3.17
CA GLU A 141 -6.93 7.87 3.73
C GLU A 141 -5.96 8.67 4.63
N ILE A 142 -5.21 7.98 5.51
CA ILE A 142 -4.20 8.58 6.39
C ILE A 142 -3.07 9.23 5.59
N ILE A 143 -2.61 8.55 4.54
CA ILE A 143 -1.56 9.06 3.67
C ILE A 143 -2.05 10.30 2.94
N TYR A 144 -3.23 10.22 2.32
CA TYR A 144 -3.79 11.30 1.52
C TYR A 144 -4.02 12.59 2.32
N GLU A 145 -4.42 12.47 3.59
CA GLU A 145 -4.61 13.64 4.47
C GLU A 145 -3.33 14.50 4.60
N GLN A 146 -2.16 13.86 4.61
CA GLN A 146 -0.87 14.53 4.82
C GLN A 146 -0.09 14.73 3.51
N SER A 147 -0.27 13.82 2.57
CA SER A 147 0.40 13.78 1.28
C SER A 147 -0.59 13.26 0.24
N PRO A 148 -1.42 14.16 -0.34
CA PRO A 148 -2.38 13.77 -1.37
C PRO A 148 -1.67 13.02 -2.48
N PHE A 149 -2.22 11.90 -2.96
CA PHE A 149 -1.69 11.08 -4.06
C PHE A 149 -2.58 11.21 -5.30
N ASP A 150 -2.14 10.69 -6.44
CA ASP A 150 -2.88 10.80 -7.71
C ASP A 150 -3.74 9.57 -8.03
N LEU A 151 -3.30 8.40 -7.56
CA LEU A 151 -4.00 7.13 -7.68
C LEU A 151 -3.57 6.20 -6.54
N ALA A 152 -4.48 5.39 -6.03
CA ALA A 152 -4.13 4.25 -5.20
C ALA A 152 -4.90 2.99 -5.64
N MET A 153 -4.25 1.84 -5.53
CA MET A 153 -4.76 0.55 -5.99
C MET A 153 -4.55 -0.52 -4.92
N ILE A 154 -5.48 -1.47 -4.83
CA ILE A 154 -5.36 -2.61 -3.93
C ILE A 154 -5.56 -3.91 -4.71
N GLY A 155 -4.64 -4.87 -4.55
CA GLY A 155 -4.75 -6.16 -5.22
C GLY A 155 -3.55 -7.07 -5.04
N GLU A 156 -3.64 -8.29 -5.59
CA GLU A 156 -2.51 -9.21 -5.73
C GLU A 156 -1.61 -8.72 -6.87
N GLU A 157 -0.32 -8.51 -6.59
CA GLU A 157 0.68 -8.02 -7.56
C GLU A 157 0.17 -6.80 -8.36
N ILE A 158 -0.37 -5.80 -7.65
CA ILE A 158 -1.06 -4.66 -8.27
C ILE A 158 -0.11 -3.54 -8.69
N SER A 159 1.12 -3.54 -8.15
CA SER A 159 2.14 -2.57 -8.54
C SER A 159 2.40 -2.63 -10.05
N GLY A 160 2.38 -1.46 -10.70
CA GLY A 160 2.54 -1.35 -12.16
C GLY A 160 1.30 -1.75 -12.99
N TYR A 161 0.14 -2.01 -12.38
CA TYR A 161 -1.07 -2.38 -13.13
C TYR A 161 -1.59 -1.28 -14.06
N THR A 162 -1.61 -0.04 -13.60
CA THR A 162 -1.97 1.17 -14.35
C THR A 162 -1.46 2.40 -13.60
N ASN A 163 -1.54 3.58 -14.22
CA ASN A 163 -1.27 4.87 -13.59
C ASN A 163 -2.46 5.82 -13.73
N GLN A 164 -2.35 7.00 -13.13
CA GLN A 164 -3.39 8.02 -13.14
C GLN A 164 -3.68 8.53 -14.55
N GLU A 165 -2.72 8.47 -15.50
CA GLU A 165 -2.93 8.89 -16.89
C GLU A 165 -3.74 7.86 -17.68
N ASP A 166 -3.41 6.57 -17.54
CA ASP A 166 -3.90 5.48 -18.38
C ASP A 166 -5.14 4.76 -17.83
N ILE A 167 -5.48 4.97 -16.55
CA ILE A 167 -6.64 4.33 -15.92
C ILE A 167 -7.96 4.62 -16.66
N THR A 168 -8.76 3.58 -16.83
CA THR A 168 -10.05 3.59 -17.53
C THR A 168 -11.21 3.19 -16.62
N LEU A 169 -12.44 3.54 -17.04
CA LEU A 169 -13.67 3.11 -16.37
C LEU A 169 -13.84 1.58 -16.32
N GLU A 170 -13.31 0.85 -17.29
CA GLU A 170 -13.38 -0.61 -17.31
C GLU A 170 -12.41 -1.25 -16.31
N GLN A 171 -11.27 -0.61 -16.03
CA GLN A 171 -10.36 -1.04 -14.95
C GLN A 171 -11.00 -0.80 -13.58
N LEU A 172 -11.65 0.34 -13.36
CA LEU A 172 -12.35 0.63 -12.10
C LEU A 172 -13.39 -0.43 -11.69
N LYS A 173 -13.88 -1.25 -12.63
CA LYS A 173 -14.84 -2.33 -12.37
C LYS A 173 -14.19 -3.69 -12.08
N LYS A 174 -12.88 -3.81 -12.24
CA LYS A 174 -12.15 -5.10 -12.22
C LYS A 174 -11.23 -5.27 -11.03
N SER A 175 -10.80 -4.18 -10.43
CA SER A 175 -9.88 -4.16 -9.30
C SER A 175 -10.29 -3.10 -8.29
N THR A 176 -9.64 -3.08 -7.13
CA THR A 176 -9.92 -2.08 -6.10
C THR A 176 -9.09 -0.82 -6.35
N PHE A 177 -9.76 0.33 -6.43
CA PHE A 177 -9.15 1.64 -6.66
C PHE A 177 -9.65 2.67 -5.66
N ILE A 178 -8.73 3.53 -5.23
CA ILE A 178 -9.03 4.71 -4.43
C ILE A 178 -8.57 5.93 -5.23
N ILE A 179 -9.51 6.77 -5.64
CA ILE A 179 -9.23 7.87 -6.57
C ILE A 179 -9.57 9.25 -5.98
N PRO A 180 -8.70 10.26 -6.16
CA PRO A 180 -8.96 11.63 -5.71
C PRO A 180 -9.94 12.36 -6.62
N ILE A 181 -10.49 13.46 -6.11
CA ILE A 181 -11.52 14.25 -6.80
C ILE A 181 -11.09 14.73 -8.20
N VAL A 182 -9.80 14.97 -8.43
CA VAL A 182 -9.26 15.36 -9.74
C VAL A 182 -9.45 14.22 -10.75
N LEU A 183 -9.07 13.00 -10.35
CA LEU A 183 -9.20 11.82 -11.20
C LEU A 183 -10.67 11.42 -11.39
N GLN A 184 -11.50 11.57 -10.36
CA GLN A 184 -12.96 11.39 -10.48
C GLN A 184 -13.57 12.33 -11.54
N LYS A 185 -13.15 13.60 -11.57
CA LYS A 185 -13.63 14.57 -12.56
C LYS A 185 -13.21 14.20 -13.97
N ARG A 186 -11.98 13.74 -14.14
CA ARG A 186 -11.45 13.31 -15.44
C ARG A 186 -12.19 12.08 -15.98
N LEU A 187 -12.58 11.15 -15.11
CA LEU A 187 -13.28 9.92 -15.46
C LEU A 187 -14.81 10.06 -15.44
N GLU A 188 -15.35 11.22 -15.03
CA GLU A 188 -16.80 11.46 -14.87
C GLU A 188 -17.49 10.47 -13.89
N THR A 189 -16.81 10.17 -12.77
CA THR A 189 -17.25 9.17 -11.78
C THR A 189 -17.68 9.75 -10.42
N GLN A 190 -17.90 11.05 -10.33
CA GLN A 190 -18.21 11.76 -9.07
C GLN A 190 -19.51 11.26 -8.40
N GLU A 191 -20.40 10.59 -9.13
CA GLU A 191 -21.65 10.01 -8.59
C GLU A 191 -21.58 8.48 -8.41
N GLN A 192 -20.44 7.85 -8.74
CA GLN A 192 -20.22 6.39 -8.67
C GLN A 192 -19.18 6.05 -7.61
N GLY A 193 -19.19 4.84 -7.05
CA GLY A 193 -18.25 4.42 -6.02
C GLY A 193 -18.63 4.87 -4.60
N GLU A 194 -17.97 4.29 -3.61
CA GLU A 194 -18.17 4.56 -2.18
C GLU A 194 -17.35 5.79 -1.77
N ALA A 195 -17.96 6.70 -1.00
CA ALA A 195 -17.29 7.92 -0.54
C ALA A 195 -16.39 7.62 0.65
N LEU A 196 -15.16 8.12 0.59
CA LEU A 196 -14.17 8.05 1.66
C LEU A 196 -13.86 9.47 2.18
N SER A 197 -12.99 9.57 3.20
CA SER A 197 -12.50 10.84 3.73
C SER A 197 -11.73 11.63 2.66
N ASN A 198 -11.61 12.95 2.87
CA ASN A 198 -10.85 13.84 1.98
C ASN A 198 -11.30 13.82 0.50
N GLU A 199 -12.61 13.59 0.28
CA GLU A 199 -13.23 13.51 -1.06
C GLU A 199 -12.66 12.39 -1.94
N LEU A 200 -12.00 11.39 -1.34
CA LEU A 200 -11.60 10.16 -2.02
C LEU A 200 -12.83 9.32 -2.36
N LYS A 201 -12.70 8.49 -3.41
CA LYS A 201 -13.69 7.48 -3.76
C LYS A 201 -13.10 6.11 -3.94
N LEU A 202 -13.77 5.12 -3.37
CA LEU A 202 -13.47 3.71 -3.49
C LEU A 202 -14.30 3.06 -4.61
N PHE A 203 -13.64 2.29 -5.45
CA PHE A 203 -14.24 1.38 -6.43
C PHE A 203 -13.73 -0.03 -6.11
N ARG A 204 -14.64 -0.99 -5.96
CA ARG A 204 -14.37 -2.41 -5.70
C ARG A 204 -15.50 -3.27 -6.28
#